data_AF-A0AB35M3A6-F1
#
_entry.id   AF-A0AB35M3A6-F1
#
_cell.length_a   1.000
_cell.length_b   1.000
_cell.length_c   1.000
_cell.angle_alpha   90.00
_cell.angle_beta   90.00
_cell.angle_gamma   90.00
#
_symmetry.space_group_name_H-M   'P 1'
#
loop_
_entity.id
_entity.type
_entity.pdbx_description
1 polymer ?
#
loop_
_entity_poly.entity_id
_entity_poly.type
_entity_poly.pdbx_seq_one_letter_code
_entity_poly.pdbx_strand_id
1 'polypeptide(L)'
;MTKKEIVKRQKEIKIRLTEAEHEALLERMTGGELATWIRQTCLEEKPNKKRNYKVADPQLLAGLGRIGGNLNQIARQVNTIQSDIEKIRAFAELAMIREQLQKVLADYDR
;
A
#
# COMPACT_ATOMS: atom_id res chain seq x y z
N MET A 1 1.69 13.86 -53.08
CA MET A 1 1.09 14.64 -51.98
C MET A 1 0.14 13.74 -51.21
N THR A 2 0.62 13.11 -50.14
CA THR A 2 -0.18 12.20 -49.31
C THR A 2 -1.12 13.03 -48.43
N LYS A 3 -2.42 12.92 -48.65
CA LYS A 3 -3.46 13.51 -47.80
C LYS A 3 -3.26 12.99 -46.36
N LYS A 4 -2.86 13.87 -45.43
CA LYS A 4 -2.95 13.58 -43.99
C LYS A 4 -4.43 13.42 -43.66
N GLU A 5 -4.82 12.20 -43.32
CA GLU A 5 -6.16 11.92 -42.85
C GLU A 5 -6.38 12.66 -41.53
N ILE A 6 -7.25 13.68 -41.54
CA ILE A 6 -7.56 14.48 -40.36
C ILE A 6 -8.50 13.65 -39.50
N VAL A 7 -7.95 12.90 -38.55
CA VAL A 7 -8.74 12.18 -37.55
C VAL A 7 -9.50 13.18 -36.70
N LYS A 8 -10.82 13.24 -36.89
CA LYS A 8 -11.70 14.15 -36.14
C LYS A 8 -11.94 13.61 -34.73
N ARG A 9 -11.86 14.48 -33.72
CA ARG A 9 -12.18 14.15 -32.33
C ARG A 9 -13.71 14.13 -32.17
N GLN A 10 -14.27 12.97 -31.84
CA GLN A 10 -15.73 12.75 -31.76
C GLN A 10 -16.25 12.62 -30.32
N LYS A 11 -15.36 12.52 -29.32
CA LYS A 11 -15.73 12.36 -27.91
C LYS A 11 -15.56 13.68 -27.18
N GLU A 12 -16.55 14.02 -26.35
CA GLU A 12 -16.59 15.25 -25.54
C GLU A 12 -16.52 14.91 -24.05
N ILE A 13 -15.90 15.80 -23.27
CA ILE A 13 -15.84 15.74 -21.80
C ILE A 13 -16.46 17.03 -21.27
N LYS A 14 -17.55 16.93 -20.49
CA LYS A 14 -18.21 18.08 -19.85
C LYS A 14 -17.80 18.17 -18.40
N ILE A 15 -17.26 19.31 -18.00
CA ILE A 15 -16.83 19.60 -16.62
C ILE A 15 -17.60 20.83 -16.15
N ARG A 16 -18.19 20.78 -14.95
CA ARG A 16 -18.76 21.95 -14.29
C ARG A 16 -17.69 22.58 -13.42
N LEU A 17 -17.55 23.89 -13.51
CA LEU A 17 -16.56 24.68 -12.79
C LEU A 17 -17.30 25.76 -11.99
N THR A 18 -16.75 26.12 -10.85
CA THR A 18 -17.04 27.37 -10.18
C THR A 18 -16.33 28.53 -10.90
N GLU A 19 -16.77 29.77 -10.66
CA GLU A 19 -16.16 30.95 -11.30
C GLU A 19 -14.66 31.04 -11.02
N ALA A 20 -14.26 30.82 -9.76
CA ALA A 20 -12.87 30.85 -9.33
C ALA A 20 -12.02 29.75 -9.99
N GLU A 21 -12.59 28.56 -10.21
CA GLU A 21 -11.88 27.49 -10.92
C GLU A 21 -11.72 27.82 -12.40
N HIS A 22 -12.71 28.47 -13.02
CA HIS A 22 -12.65 28.88 -14.41
C HIS A 22 -11.58 29.97 -14.63
N GLU A 23 -11.54 30.99 -13.77
CA GLU A 23 -10.49 32.03 -13.82
C GLU A 23 -9.10 31.44 -13.60
N ALA A 24 -8.93 30.56 -12.61
CA ALA A 24 -7.64 29.91 -12.34
C ALA A 24 -7.15 29.05 -13.52
N LEU A 25 -8.07 28.44 -14.29
CA LEU A 25 -7.72 27.70 -15.50
C LEU A 25 -7.30 28.62 -16.65
N LEU A 26 -7.96 29.78 -16.79
CA LEU A 26 -7.60 30.79 -17.79
C LEU A 26 -6.23 31.42 -17.50
N GLU A 27 -5.93 31.73 -16.24
CA GLU A 27 -4.63 32.31 -15.84
C GLU A 27 -3.47 31.33 -16.03
N ARG A 28 -3.69 30.03 -15.79
CA ARG A 28 -2.65 28.98 -15.93
C ARG A 28 -2.45 28.50 -17.36
N MET A 29 -3.35 28.88 -18.26
CA MET A 29 -3.33 28.43 -19.64
C MET A 29 -2.07 28.95 -20.36
N THR A 30 -1.23 28.01 -20.79
CA THR A 30 -0.08 28.31 -21.64
C THR A 30 -0.46 28.10 -23.11
N GLY A 31 -0.95 29.16 -23.76
CA GLY A 31 -1.31 29.12 -25.19
C GLY A 31 -2.54 29.95 -25.54
N GLY A 32 -3.12 29.71 -26.72
CA GLY A 32 -4.29 30.45 -27.23
C GLY A 32 -5.65 29.74 -27.05
N GLU A 33 -5.68 28.45 -26.69
CA GLU A 33 -6.92 27.70 -26.49
C GLU A 33 -6.91 26.83 -25.22
N LEU A 34 -7.91 27.03 -24.34
CA LEU A 34 -8.05 26.31 -23.07
C LEU A 34 -8.22 24.81 -23.27
N ALA A 35 -8.99 24.40 -24.29
CA ALA A 35 -9.21 22.99 -24.61
C ALA A 35 -7.92 22.27 -25.05
N THR A 36 -6.99 23.00 -25.68
CA THR A 36 -5.71 22.45 -26.11
C THR A 36 -4.76 22.30 -24.92
N TRP A 37 -4.71 23.32 -24.06
CA TRP A 37 -3.93 23.26 -22.82
C TRP A 37 -4.42 22.17 -21.86
N ILE A 38 -5.73 22.11 -21.55
CA ILE A 38 -6.31 21.06 -20.67
C ILE A 38 -5.97 19.67 -21.20
N ARG A 39 -6.08 19.46 -22.51
CA ARG A 39 -5.78 18.17 -23.14
C ARG A 39 -4.31 17.81 -22.95
N GLN A 40 -3.40 18.74 -23.20
CA GLN A 40 -1.97 18.50 -23.05
C GLN A 40 -1.65 18.18 -21.59
N THR A 41 -2.06 19.03 -20.67
CA THR A 41 -1.85 18.87 -19.23
C THR A 41 -2.40 17.53 -18.73
N CYS A 42 -3.66 17.20 -19.03
CA CYS A 42 -4.28 15.96 -18.54
C CYS A 42 -3.74 14.67 -19.19
N LEU A 43 -3.15 14.74 -20.39
CA LEU A 43 -2.58 13.57 -21.08
C LEU A 43 -1.07 13.41 -20.83
N GLU A 44 -0.35 14.50 -20.54
CA GLU A 44 1.06 14.48 -20.15
C GLU A 44 1.25 14.11 -18.67
N GLU A 45 0.23 14.35 -17.83
CA GLU A 45 0.22 13.87 -16.45
C GLU A 45 0.38 12.34 -16.45
N LYS A 46 1.56 11.88 -16.02
CA LYS A 46 1.85 10.45 -15.89
C LYS A 46 0.72 9.86 -15.02
N PRO A 47 0.03 8.79 -15.46
CA PRO A 47 -1.02 8.19 -14.66
C PRO A 47 -0.43 7.93 -13.29
N ASN A 48 -1.07 8.47 -12.25
CA ASN A 48 -0.63 8.32 -10.87
C ASN A 48 -0.36 6.84 -10.67
N LYS A 49 0.92 6.44 -10.67
CA LYS A 49 1.31 5.05 -10.47
C LYS A 49 0.82 4.76 -9.06
N LYS A 50 -0.38 4.17 -8.94
CA LYS A 50 -0.80 3.49 -7.72
C LYS A 50 0.43 2.70 -7.33
N ARG A 51 0.99 3.01 -6.16
CA ARG A 51 2.20 2.35 -5.68
C ARG A 51 1.93 0.86 -5.82
N ASN A 52 2.55 0.23 -6.80
CA ASN A 52 2.50 -1.21 -6.95
C ASN A 52 3.39 -1.72 -5.82
N TYR A 53 2.81 -1.82 -4.62
CA TYR A 53 3.42 -2.56 -3.54
C TYR A 53 3.66 -3.97 -4.08
N LYS A 54 4.89 -4.47 -3.94
CA LYS A 54 5.15 -5.89 -4.21
C LYS A 54 4.17 -6.67 -3.32
N VAL A 55 3.29 -7.44 -3.95
CA VAL A 55 2.36 -8.30 -3.23
C VAL A 55 3.23 -9.31 -2.49
N ALA A 56 3.31 -9.18 -1.16
CA ALA A 56 4.00 -10.15 -0.33
C ALA A 56 3.29 -11.50 -0.46
N ASP A 57 4.05 -12.60 -0.40
CA ASP A 57 3.50 -13.95 -0.48
C ASP A 57 2.38 -14.12 0.57
N PRO A 58 1.14 -14.43 0.14
CA PRO A 58 0.02 -14.63 1.05
C PRO A 58 0.30 -15.68 2.13
N GLN A 59 1.09 -16.72 1.83
CA GLN A 59 1.44 -17.76 2.79
C GLN A 59 2.37 -17.23 3.88
N LEU A 60 3.30 -16.34 3.51
CA LEU A 60 4.21 -15.68 4.45
C LEU A 60 3.45 -14.69 5.35
N LEU A 61 2.48 -13.95 4.80
CA LEU A 61 1.60 -13.08 5.59
C LEU A 61 0.73 -13.88 6.56
N ALA A 62 0.17 -15.01 6.12
CA ALA A 62 -0.61 -15.89 6.98
C ALA A 62 0.24 -16.55 8.07
N GLY A 63 1.51 -16.87 7.77
CA GLY A 63 2.49 -17.32 8.75
C GLY A 63 2.75 -16.26 9.82
N LEU A 64 3.05 -15.03 9.39
CA LEU A 64 3.32 -13.91 10.29
C LEU A 64 2.10 -13.57 11.17
N GLY A 65 0.89 -13.61 10.60
CA GLY A 65 -0.36 -13.42 11.33
C GLY A 65 -0.58 -14.45 12.43
N ARG A 66 -0.28 -15.73 12.16
CA ARG A 66 -0.35 -16.79 13.18
C ARG A 66 0.66 -16.59 14.30
N ILE A 67 1.90 -16.20 13.97
CA ILE A 67 2.93 -15.88 14.96
C ILE A 67 2.50 -14.71 15.86
N GLY A 68 2.00 -13.63 15.25
CA GLY A 68 1.48 -12.48 15.98
C GLY A 68 0.29 -12.81 16.88
N GLY A 69 -0.61 -13.69 16.42
CA GLY A 69 -1.74 -14.20 17.20
C GLY A 69 -1.30 -14.96 18.44
N ASN A 70 -0.36 -15.89 18.28
CA ASN A 70 0.19 -16.67 19.39
C ASN A 70 0.90 -15.78 20.42
N LEU A 71 1.70 -14.80 19.95
CA LEU A 71 2.37 -13.84 20.83
C LEU A 71 1.37 -13.02 21.65
N ASN A 72 0.28 -12.58 21.02
CA ASN A 72 -0.78 -11.83 21.70
C ASN A 72 -1.52 -12.68 22.74
N GLN A 73 -1.75 -13.96 22.48
CA GLN A 73 -2.34 -14.88 23.46
C GLN A 73 -1.43 -15.07 24.68
N ILE A 74 -0.12 -15.26 24.45
CA ILE A 74 0.88 -15.35 25.51
C ILE A 74 0.90 -14.05 26.35
N ALA A 75 0.95 -12.90 25.69
CA ALA A 75 0.95 -11.61 26.38
C ALA A 75 -0.30 -11.42 27.26
N ARG A 76 -1.48 -11.79 26.75
CA ARG A 76 -2.73 -11.77 27.53
C ARG A 76 -2.65 -12.70 28.73
N GLN A 77 -2.18 -13.94 28.54
CA GLN A 77 -2.10 -14.91 29.62
C GLN A 77 -1.15 -14.42 30.73
N VAL A 78 0.03 -13.90 30.37
CA VAL A 78 0.99 -13.33 31.33
C VAL A 78 0.37 -12.16 32.10
N ASN A 79 -0.43 -11.33 31.44
CA ASN A 79 -1.13 -10.21 32.09
C ASN A 79 -2.26 -10.64 33.04
N THR A 80 -2.78 -11.88 32.92
CA THR A 80 -3.80 -12.42 33.84
C THR A 80 -3.22 -13.09 35.07
N ILE A 81 -1.95 -13.49 35.04
CA ILE A 81 -1.28 -14.12 36.17
C ILE A 81 -0.95 -13.02 37.20
N GLN A 82 -1.41 -13.18 38.44
CA GLN A 82 -1.13 -12.22 39.52
C GLN A 82 0.16 -12.54 40.28
N SER A 83 0.58 -13.81 40.31
CA SER A 83 1.79 -14.27 40.99
C SER A 83 3.03 -14.08 40.11
N ASP A 84 3.99 -13.28 40.57
CA ASP A 84 5.23 -13.03 39.83
C ASP A 84 6.09 -14.29 39.65
N ILE A 85 6.00 -15.25 40.59
CA ILE A 85 6.68 -16.54 40.49
C ILE A 85 6.13 -17.36 39.31
N GLU A 86 4.81 -17.33 39.09
CA GLU A 86 4.17 -18.04 37.98
C GLU A 86 4.48 -17.39 36.64
N LYS A 87 4.56 -16.06 36.58
CA LYS A 87 5.04 -15.34 35.38
C LYS A 87 6.46 -15.76 35.03
N ILE A 88 7.37 -15.77 36.00
CA ILE A 88 8.78 -16.15 35.77
C ILE A 88 8.88 -17.58 35.25
N ARG A 89 8.09 -18.52 35.82
CA ARG A 89 8.02 -19.90 35.30
C ARG A 89 7.49 -19.96 33.87
N ALA A 90 6.41 -19.25 33.55
CA ALA A 90 5.86 -19.20 32.20
C ALA A 90 6.86 -18.61 31.19
N PHE A 91 7.60 -17.57 31.57
CA PHE A 91 8.66 -17.00 30.73
C PHE A 91 9.84 -17.97 30.51
N ALA A 92 10.23 -18.73 31.54
CA ALA A 92 11.28 -19.72 31.43
C ALA A 92 10.90 -20.85 30.45
N GLU A 93 9.69 -21.37 30.54
CA GLU A 93 9.16 -22.39 29.62
C GLU A 93 9.11 -21.87 28.17
N LEU A 94 8.63 -20.63 27.97
CA LEU A 94 8.63 -19.99 26.65
C LEU A 94 10.05 -19.80 26.08
N ALA A 95 11.01 -19.45 26.93
CA ALA A 95 12.41 -19.32 26.53
C ALA A 95 13.01 -20.67 26.11
N MET A 96 12.68 -21.75 26.83
CA MET A 96 13.09 -23.12 26.46
C MET A 96 12.48 -23.55 25.12
N ILE A 97 11.19 -23.32 24.91
CA ILE A 97 10.52 -23.63 23.63
C ILE A 97 11.18 -22.85 22.49
N ARG A 98 11.51 -21.57 22.69
CA ARG A 98 12.21 -20.75 21.70
C ARG A 98 13.59 -21.34 21.35
N GLU A 99 14.36 -21.79 22.34
CA GLU A 99 15.67 -22.39 22.11
C GLU A 99 15.58 -23.72 21.34
N GLN A 100 14.60 -24.57 21.69
CA GLN A 100 14.34 -25.82 20.97
C GLN A 100 13.93 -25.56 19.51
N LEU A 101 13.04 -24.58 19.27
CA LEU A 101 12.65 -24.18 17.91
C LEU A 101 13.84 -23.63 17.11
N GLN A 102 14.74 -22.85 17.73
CA GLN A 102 15.95 -22.36 17.06
C GLN A 102 16.88 -23.51 16.65
N LYS A 103 17.02 -24.54 17.47
CA LYS A 103 17.79 -25.74 17.12
C LYS A 103 17.19 -26.47 15.92
N VAL A 104 15.87 -26.70 15.93
CA VAL A 104 15.16 -27.33 14.80
C VAL A 104 15.30 -26.51 13.51
N LEU A 105 15.22 -25.18 13.62
CA LEU A 105 15.38 -24.30 12.45
C LEU A 105 16.80 -24.36 11.88
N ALA A 106 17.82 -24.35 12.74
CA ALA A 106 19.22 -24.49 12.34
C ALA A 106 19.54 -25.86 11.72
N ASP A 107 18.87 -26.93 12.16
CA ASP A 107 19.00 -28.25 11.57
C ASP A 107 18.28 -28.38 10.21
N TYR A 108 17.23 -27.58 9.98
CA TYR A 108 16.48 -27.58 8.72
C TYR A 108 17.16 -26.77 7.60
N ASP A 109 17.96 -25.77 7.96
CA ASP A 109 18.77 -24.97 7.03
C ASP A 109 20.09 -25.68 6.60
N ARG A 110 20.28 -26.96 6.95
CA ARG A 110 21.49 -27.74 6.68
C ARG A 110 21.35 -28.76 5.56
#